data_AF-A0A800M6Q6-F1
#
_entry.id   AF-A0A800M6Q6-F1
#
_cell.length_a   1.000
_cell.length_b   1.000
_cell.length_c   1.000
_cell.angle_alpha   90.00
_cell.angle_beta   90.00
_cell.angle_gamma   90.00
#
_symmetry.space_group_name_H-M   'P 1'
#
loop_
_entity.id
_entity.type
_entity.pdbx_description
1 polymer ?
#
loop_
_entity_poly.entity_id
_entity_poly.type
_entity_poly.pdbx_seq_one_letter_code
_entity_poly.pdbx_strand_id
1 'polypeptide(L)' 'MTKARQQTGAAGEQIACNFLQEQGYRIIERNHRSRLGELDIIAAYGE' A
#
# COMPACT_ATOMS: atom_id res chain seq x y z
N MET A 1 8.30 17.09 -5.59
CA MET A 1 8.50 15.72 -6.10
C MET A 1 8.42 15.74 -7.63
N THR A 2 9.32 15.06 -8.34
CA THR A 2 9.25 14.96 -9.81
C THR A 2 8.21 13.92 -10.22
N LYS A 3 7.54 14.11 -11.37
CA LYS A 3 6.54 13.15 -11.89
C LYS A 3 7.04 11.71 -11.94
N ALA A 4 8.31 11.52 -12.32
CA ALA A 4 8.96 10.20 -12.36
C ALA A 4 8.99 9.51 -10.98
N ARG A 5 9.31 10.25 -9.91
CA ARG A 5 9.35 9.70 -8.54
C ARG A 5 7.96 9.27 -8.04
N GLN A 6 6.91 10.02 -8.39
CA GLN A 6 5.54 9.66 -8.03
C GLN A 6 5.08 8.37 -8.72
N GLN A 7 5.44 8.20 -10.00
CA GLN A 7 5.13 6.99 -10.76
C GLN A 7 5.86 5.77 -10.20
N THR A 8 7.14 5.90 -9.85
CA THR A 8 7.89 4.82 -9.20
C THR A 8 7.28 4.44 -7.85
N GLY A 9 6.87 5.42 -7.04
CA GLY A 9 6.20 5.16 -5.76
C GLY A 9 4.89 4.40 -5.92
N ALA A 10 4.01 4.86 -6.83
CA ALA A 10 2.74 4.19 -7.11
C ALA A 10 2.92 2.75 -7.63
N ALA A 11 3.94 2.53 -8.48
CA ALA A 11 4.26 1.20 -8.98
C ALA A 11 4.74 0.26 -7.85
N GLY A 12 5.60 0.76 -6.95
CA GLY A 12 6.05 -0.01 -5.79
C GLY A 12 4.91 -0.39 -4.84
N GLU A 13 4.01 0.56 -4.56
CA GLU A 13 2.84 0.30 -3.71
C GLU A 13 1.90 -0.74 -4.34
N GLN A 14 1.74 -0.71 -5.67
CA GLN A 14 0.94 -1.72 -6.37
C GLN A 14 1.58 -3.11 -6.32
N ILE A 15 2.90 -3.21 -6.49
CA ILE A 15 3.64 -4.48 -6.37
C ILE A 15 3.48 -5.04 -4.95
N ALA A 16 3.59 -4.19 -3.91
CA ALA A 16 3.41 -4.61 -2.53
C ALA A 16 1.99 -5.09 -2.24
N CYS A 17 0.96 -4.41 -2.77
CA CYS A 17 -0.43 -4.88 -2.66
C CYS A 17 -0.61 -6.25 -3.31
N ASN A 18 -0.11 -6.43 -4.53
CA ASN A 18 -0.22 -7.70 -5.24
C ASN A 18 0.44 -8.83 -4.45
N PHE A 19 1.66 -8.61 -3.97
CA PHE A 19 2.37 -9.59 -3.15
C PHE A 19 1.55 -9.98 -1.91
N LEU A 20 1.03 -9.00 -1.17
CA LEU A 20 0.21 -9.27 0.02
C LEU A 20 -1.04 -10.08 -0.32
N GLN A 21 -1.73 -9.75 -1.42
CA GLN A 21 -2.89 -10.50 -1.89
C GLN A 21 -2.53 -11.94 -2.28
N GLU A 22 -1.40 -12.15 -2.96
CA GLU A 22 -0.89 -13.49 -3.31
C GLU A 22 -0.53 -14.31 -2.06
N GLN A 23 -0.09 -13.66 -0.98
CA GLN A 23 0.14 -14.29 0.32
C GLN A 23 -1.17 -14.53 1.11
N GLY A 24 -2.33 -14.21 0.56
CA GLY A 24 -3.63 -14.44 1.21
C GLY A 24 -4.10 -13.31 2.12
N TYR A 25 -3.47 -12.13 2.07
CA TYR A 25 -3.94 -10.96 2.79
C TYR A 25 -5.05 -10.25 2.01
N ARG A 26 -6.01 -9.67 2.75
CA ARG A 26 -6.98 -8.72 2.22
C ARG A 26 -6.47 -7.30 2.42
N ILE A 27 -6.34 -6.53 1.34
CA ILE A 27 -6.05 -5.10 1.44
C ILE A 27 -7.29 -4.38 1.99
N ILE A 28 -7.12 -3.68 3.10
CA ILE A 28 -8.18 -2.93 3.79
C ILE A 28 -8.17 -1.47 3.34
N GLU A 29 -6.97 -0.86 3.31
CA GLU A 29 -6.81 0.55 2.94
C GLU A 29 -5.41 0.79 2.33
N ARG A 30 -5.29 1.81 1.48
CA ARG A 30 -4.03 2.28 0.91
C ARG A 30 -3.92 3.78 1.13
N ASN A 31 -2.70 4.29 1.24
CA ASN A 31 -2.41 5.71 1.50
C ASN A 31 -3.17 6.27 2.71
N HIS A 32 -3.23 5.49 3.79
CA HIS A 32 -3.93 5.89 5.02
C HIS A 32 -3.20 7.07 5.67
N ARG A 33 -3.97 8.10 6.05
CA ARG A 33 -3.46 9.29 6.74
C ARG A 33 -4.29 9.56 7.96
N SER A 34 -3.63 9.75 9.09
CA SER A 34 -4.25 10.11 10.36
C SER A 34 -3.48 11.25 11.04
N ARG A 35 -4.01 11.75 12.15
CA ARG A 35 -3.31 12.73 12.99
C ARG A 35 -2.01 12.19 13.60
N LEU A 36 -1.83 10.87 13.62
CA LEU A 36 -0.66 10.20 14.19
C LEU A 36 0.43 9.88 13.14
N GLY A 37 0.12 10.00 11.85
CA GLY A 37 1.05 9.70 10.77
C GLY A 37 0.37 9.11 9.53
N GLU A 38 1.19 8.55 8.65
CA GLU A 38 0.76 7.93 7.40
C GLU A 38 1.22 6.47 7.33
N LEU A 39 0.40 5.64 6.67
CA LEU A 39 0.69 4.24 6.36
C LEU A 39 0.38 4.03 4.87
N ASP A 40 1.32 3.42 4.15
CA ASP A 40 1.15 3.19 2.71
C ASP A 40 0.08 2.11 2.42
N ILE A 41 0.06 1.03 3.21
CA ILE A 41 -0.86 -0.11 3.01
C ILE A 41 -1.30 -0.67 4.37
N ILE A 42 -2.61 -0.87 4.53
CA ILE A 42 -3.21 -1.61 5.64
C ILE A 42 -3.81 -2.89 5.07
N ALA A 43 -3.38 -4.04 5.59
CA ALA A 43 -3.83 -5.35 5.16
C ALA A 43 -4.12 -6.25 6.36
N ALA A 44 -5.09 -7.17 6.20
CA ALA A 44 -5.45 -8.16 7.19
C ALA A 44 -5.19 -9.57 6.66
N TYR A 45 -4.74 -10.48 7.52
CA TYR A 45 -4.49 -11.88 7.20
C TYR A 45 -5.33 -12.78 8.09
N GLY A 46 -6.05 -13.71 7.48
CA GLY A 46 -7.10 -14.46 8.17
C GLY A 46 -8.33 -13.61 8.48
N GLU A 47 -9.39 -14.27 8.95
CA GLU A 47 -10.57 -13.63 9.54
C GLU A 47 -10.30 -13.19 10.99
#